data_AF-A0A3D2SM89-F1
#
_entry.id   AF-A0A3D2SM89-F1
#
_cell.length_a   1.000
_cell.length_b   1.000
_cell.length_c   1.000
_cell.angle_alpha   90.00
_cell.angle_beta   90.00
_cell.angle_gamma   90.00
#
_symmetry.space_group_name_H-M   'P 1'
#
loop_
_entity.id
_entity.type
_entity.pdbx_description
1 polymer ?
#
loop_
_entity_poly.entity_id
_entity_poly.type
_entity_poly.pdbx_seq_one_letter_code
_entity_poly.pdbx_strand_id
1 'polypeptide(L)'
;MRLAQLKVGILAALVSVSSFAATDFLNVSYDPTRELYENFNKEFGAYWKQRTGQDVNFKQSHGGSGKQARAVIDGLQADVVTLALAADIDEIAEKAKLLPADWQKKFPQNSTPYTSTIVFLVRKGNPKGIKDWGDIVKPGVEIITPNPKTSGGARWNYLAAWAWAKHQ
;
A
#
# COMPACT_ATOMS: atom_id res chain seq x y z
N MET A 1 77.87 -11.74 -21.21
CA MET A 1 77.29 -12.10 -19.90
C MET A 1 76.41 -10.96 -19.39
N ARG A 2 75.23 -11.31 -18.85
CA ARG A 2 74.22 -10.49 -18.15
C ARG A 2 73.30 -9.60 -19.02
N LEU A 3 72.17 -10.17 -19.46
CA LEU A 3 70.92 -9.42 -19.65
C LEU A 3 70.13 -9.46 -18.33
N ALA A 4 69.75 -8.29 -17.83
CA ALA A 4 68.88 -8.13 -16.68
C ALA A 4 67.42 -8.41 -17.08
N GLN A 5 66.76 -9.33 -16.38
CA GLN A 5 65.33 -9.61 -16.56
C GLN A 5 64.50 -8.64 -15.70
N LEU A 6 63.73 -7.76 -16.35
CA LEU A 6 62.72 -6.94 -15.68
C LEU A 6 61.46 -7.79 -15.44
N LYS A 7 61.15 -8.06 -14.17
CA LYS A 7 59.86 -8.66 -13.78
C LYS A 7 58.85 -7.52 -13.59
N VAL A 8 57.96 -7.33 -14.55
CA VAL A 8 56.80 -6.45 -14.38
C VAL A 8 55.72 -7.27 -13.67
N GLY A 9 55.52 -6.99 -12.39
CA GLY A 9 54.45 -7.56 -11.58
C GLY A 9 53.10 -6.95 -11.96
N ILE A 10 52.14 -7.80 -12.35
CA ILE A 10 50.75 -7.40 -12.55
C ILE A 10 50.15 -7.19 -11.16
N LEU A 11 49.95 -5.94 -10.77
CA LEU A 11 49.18 -5.58 -9.58
C LEU A 11 47.69 -5.71 -9.95
N ALA A 12 47.08 -6.86 -9.66
CA ALA A 12 45.65 -7.03 -9.78
C ALA A 12 44.97 -6.22 -8.65
N ALA A 13 44.50 -5.02 -8.97
CA ALA A 13 43.64 -4.26 -8.08
C ALA A 13 42.30 -5.01 -7.95
N LEU A 14 42.13 -5.75 -6.85
CA LEU A 14 40.84 -6.25 -6.41
C LEU A 14 39.95 -5.05 -6.06
N VAL A 15 39.23 -4.55 -7.06
CA VAL A 15 38.06 -3.71 -6.81
C VAL A 15 37.01 -4.64 -6.22
N SER A 16 36.93 -4.66 -4.89
CA SER A 16 35.83 -5.28 -4.17
C SER A 16 34.55 -4.55 -4.55
N VAL A 17 33.88 -5.02 -5.60
CA VAL A 17 32.49 -4.63 -5.87
C VAL A 17 31.68 -5.28 -4.76
N SER A 18 31.40 -4.53 -3.70
CA SER A 18 30.42 -4.93 -2.69
C SER A 18 29.09 -5.14 -3.41
N SER A 19 28.76 -6.39 -3.71
CA SER A 19 27.42 -6.78 -4.13
C SER A 19 26.52 -6.57 -2.91
N PHE A 20 25.90 -5.39 -2.82
CA PHE A 20 24.84 -5.16 -1.85
C PHE A 20 23.63 -5.99 -2.30
N ALA A 21 23.37 -7.08 -1.58
CA ALA A 21 22.14 -7.84 -1.77
C ALA A 21 20.94 -6.90 -1.57
N ALA A 22 19.92 -7.04 -2.42
CA ALA A 22 18.74 -6.18 -2.36
C ALA A 22 18.07 -6.30 -0.98
N THR A 23 17.78 -5.16 -0.36
CA THR A 23 17.09 -5.15 0.94
C THR A 23 15.61 -5.41 0.71
N ASP A 24 15.05 -6.38 1.41
CA ASP A 24 13.60 -6.64 1.37
C ASP A 24 12.83 -5.47 1.99
N PHE A 25 11.72 -5.09 1.37
CA PHE A 25 10.82 -4.06 1.87
C PHE A 25 9.36 -4.48 1.66
N LEU A 26 8.62 -4.75 2.75
CA LEU A 26 7.24 -5.18 2.70
C LEU A 26 6.27 -4.01 2.91
N ASN A 27 5.45 -3.73 1.89
CA ASN A 27 4.25 -2.90 2.02
C ASN A 27 3.03 -3.77 2.31
N VAL A 28 2.45 -3.61 3.51
CA VAL A 28 1.15 -4.20 3.85
C VAL A 28 0.04 -3.19 3.54
N SER A 29 -0.76 -3.52 2.54
CA SER A 29 -1.66 -2.56 1.90
C SER A 29 -3.09 -3.09 1.77
N TYR A 30 -4.04 -2.17 1.57
CA TYR A 30 -5.43 -2.53 1.28
C TYR A 30 -5.65 -2.79 -0.23
N ASP A 31 -6.50 -3.78 -0.51
CA ASP A 31 -6.59 -4.45 -1.82
C ASP A 31 -6.72 -3.55 -3.07
N PRO A 32 -7.57 -2.50 -3.09
CA PRO A 32 -7.74 -1.61 -4.24
C PRO A 32 -6.49 -0.86 -4.72
N THR A 33 -5.36 -0.93 -4.00
CA THR A 33 -4.12 -0.24 -4.39
C THR A 33 -3.03 -1.17 -4.91
N ARG A 34 -3.38 -2.43 -5.21
CA ARG A 34 -2.43 -3.43 -5.70
C ARG A 34 -1.68 -2.98 -6.94
N GLU A 35 -2.42 -2.64 -7.99
CA GLU A 35 -1.85 -2.23 -9.28
C GLU A 35 -1.14 -0.88 -9.18
N LEU A 36 -1.59 0.00 -8.28
CA LEU A 36 -0.89 1.25 -7.97
C LEU A 36 0.52 0.95 -7.44
N TYR A 37 0.63 0.09 -6.44
CA TYR A 37 1.91 -0.22 -5.81
C TYR A 37 2.80 -1.14 -6.66
N GLU A 38 2.24 -1.99 -7.52
CA GLU A 38 3.05 -2.72 -8.52
C GLU A 38 3.82 -1.74 -9.42
N ASN A 39 3.13 -0.73 -9.95
CA ASN A 39 3.74 0.30 -10.79
C ASN A 39 4.65 1.24 -9.98
N PHE A 40 4.17 1.74 -8.85
CA PHE A 40 4.93 2.67 -8.01
C PHE A 40 6.24 2.06 -7.50
N ASN A 41 6.22 0.79 -7.06
CA ASN A 41 7.42 0.13 -6.55
C ASN A 41 8.50 -0.02 -7.63
N LYS A 42 8.10 -0.29 -8.88
CA LYS A 42 9.04 -0.35 -10.02
C LYS A 42 9.72 1.00 -10.26
N GLU A 43 8.92 2.07 -10.34
CA GLU A 43 9.44 3.42 -10.58
C GLU A 43 10.29 3.92 -9.40
N PHE A 44 9.81 3.72 -8.16
CA PHE A 44 10.54 4.13 -6.97
C PHE A 44 11.83 3.33 -6.77
N GLY A 45 11.84 2.03 -7.09
CA GLY A 45 13.05 1.21 -7.06
C GLY A 45 14.12 1.69 -8.05
N ALA A 46 13.72 2.03 -9.28
CA ALA A 46 14.63 2.61 -10.27
C ALA A 46 15.19 3.97 -9.79
N TYR A 47 14.30 4.84 -9.29
CA TYR A 47 14.68 6.12 -8.71
C TYR A 47 15.66 5.97 -7.54
N TRP A 48 15.39 5.04 -6.61
CA TRP A 48 16.21 4.84 -5.42
C TRP A 48 17.60 4.30 -5.76
N LYS A 49 17.67 3.32 -6.68
CA LYS A 49 18.95 2.78 -7.18
C LYS A 49 19.78 3.86 -7.87
N GLN A 50 19.16 4.67 -8.73
CA GLN A 50 19.86 5.76 -9.40
C GLN A 50 20.44 6.77 -8.41
N ARG A 51 19.71 7.07 -7.33
CA ARG A 51 20.09 8.10 -6.35
C ARG A 51 21.09 7.61 -5.31
N THR A 52 21.01 6.34 -4.90
CA THR A 52 21.74 5.81 -3.73
C THR A 52 22.67 4.65 -4.06
N GLY A 53 22.52 4.04 -5.24
CA GLY A 53 23.19 2.80 -5.61
C GLY A 53 22.60 1.55 -4.94
N GLN A 54 21.56 1.69 -4.11
CA GLN A 54 20.96 0.57 -3.39
C GLN A 54 19.82 -0.08 -4.19
N ASP A 55 19.85 -1.41 -4.26
CA ASP A 55 18.73 -2.21 -4.74
C ASP A 55 17.77 -2.52 -3.59
N VAL A 56 16.46 -2.40 -3.86
CA VAL A 56 15.38 -2.73 -2.90
C VAL A 56 14.45 -3.75 -3.53
N ASN A 57 14.20 -4.83 -2.81
CA ASN A 57 13.27 -5.87 -3.21
C ASN A 57 11.89 -5.60 -2.58
N PHE A 58 11.05 -4.86 -3.31
CA PHE A 58 9.70 -4.52 -2.86
C PHE A 58 8.78 -5.74 -2.87
N LYS A 59 8.23 -6.06 -1.70
CA LYS A 59 7.21 -7.08 -1.46
C LYS A 59 5.89 -6.40 -1.13
N GLN A 60 4.79 -7.07 -1.46
CA GLN A 60 3.45 -6.55 -1.21
C GLN A 60 2.56 -7.61 -0.58
N SER A 61 1.73 -7.18 0.36
CA SER A 61 0.61 -7.95 0.90
C SER A 61 -0.66 -7.14 0.72
N HIS A 62 -1.72 -7.75 0.18
CA HIS A 62 -2.99 -7.09 -0.12
C HIS A 62 -4.19 -7.82 0.48
N GLY A 63 -5.17 -7.07 0.96
CA GLY A 63 -6.41 -7.62 1.47
C GLY A 63 -7.35 -6.56 2.07
N GLY A 64 -8.38 -7.01 2.78
CA GLY A 64 -9.25 -6.11 3.53
C GLY A 64 -8.44 -5.32 4.56
N SER A 65 -8.55 -3.98 4.54
CA SER A 65 -7.73 -3.07 5.36
C SER A 65 -7.69 -3.44 6.85
N GLY A 66 -8.84 -3.77 7.46
CA GLY A 66 -8.88 -4.18 8.87
C GLY A 66 -8.28 -5.58 9.10
N LYS A 67 -8.31 -6.48 8.11
CA LYS A 67 -7.61 -7.76 8.18
C LYS A 67 -6.08 -7.56 8.09
N GLN A 68 -5.63 -6.64 7.25
CA GLN A 68 -4.22 -6.31 7.08
C GLN A 68 -3.64 -5.65 8.34
N ALA A 69 -4.36 -4.71 8.95
CA ALA A 69 -3.99 -4.15 10.24
C ALA A 69 -3.83 -5.22 11.32
N ARG A 70 -4.79 -6.17 11.40
CA ARG A 70 -4.68 -7.30 12.33
C ARG A 70 -3.47 -8.19 12.04
N ALA A 71 -3.18 -8.49 10.77
CA ALA A 71 -2.00 -9.29 10.42
C ALA A 71 -0.70 -8.63 10.93
N VAL A 72 -0.58 -7.30 10.82
CA VAL A 72 0.56 -6.55 11.37
C VAL A 72 0.60 -6.61 12.89
N ILE A 73 -0.55 -6.42 13.55
CA ILE A 73 -0.66 -6.53 15.02
C ILE A 73 -0.24 -7.92 15.50
N ASP A 74 -0.60 -8.97 14.74
CA ASP A 74 -0.32 -10.37 15.07
C ASP A 74 1.10 -10.81 14.66
N GLY A 75 1.94 -9.90 14.15
CA GLY A 75 3.37 -10.12 13.94
C GLY A 75 3.85 -10.15 12.49
N LEU A 76 3.01 -9.84 11.50
CA LEU A 76 3.48 -9.61 10.14
C LEU A 76 4.38 -8.35 10.10
N GLN A 77 5.66 -8.55 9.86
CA GLN A 77 6.68 -7.49 9.86
C GLN A 77 6.59 -6.62 8.61
N ALA A 78 5.73 -5.60 8.65
CA ALA A 78 5.62 -4.59 7.61
C ALA A 78 6.64 -3.47 7.82
N ASP A 79 7.32 -3.05 6.74
CA ASP A 79 8.15 -1.84 6.74
C ASP A 79 7.28 -0.59 6.59
N VAL A 80 6.18 -0.71 5.84
CA VAL A 80 5.17 0.33 5.70
C VAL A 80 3.78 -0.27 5.64
N VAL A 81 2.81 0.46 6.18
CA VAL A 81 1.38 0.17 6.01
C VAL A 81 0.74 1.27 5.17
N THR A 82 -0.06 0.87 4.19
CA THR A 82 -0.80 1.79 3.31
C THR A 82 -2.25 1.34 3.27
N LEU A 83 -3.03 1.81 4.25
CA LEU A 83 -4.36 1.28 4.58
C LEU A 83 -5.49 2.21 4.15
N ALA A 84 -6.72 1.71 4.20
CA ALA A 84 -7.89 2.38 3.62
C ALA A 84 -8.43 3.56 4.45
N LEU A 85 -8.14 3.62 5.75
CA LEU A 85 -8.62 4.66 6.66
C LEU A 85 -7.77 4.73 7.93
N ALA A 86 -7.76 5.90 8.58
CA ALA A 86 -6.93 6.19 9.75
C ALA A 86 -7.13 5.21 10.91
N ALA A 87 -8.38 4.84 11.20
CA ALA A 87 -8.69 3.95 12.33
C ALA A 87 -7.98 2.59 12.25
N ASP A 88 -7.67 2.06 11.06
CA ASP A 88 -6.92 0.80 10.95
C ASP A 88 -5.43 0.97 11.32
N ILE A 89 -4.87 2.17 11.10
CA ILE A 89 -3.50 2.51 11.48
C ILE A 89 -3.44 2.87 12.98
N ASP A 90 -4.46 3.57 13.48
CA ASP A 90 -4.62 3.84 14.92
C ASP A 90 -4.61 2.54 15.72
N GLU A 91 -5.34 1.50 15.26
CA GLU A 91 -5.35 0.18 15.89
C GLU A 91 -3.96 -0.46 15.97
N ILE A 92 -3.11 -0.29 14.95
CA ILE A 92 -1.72 -0.77 14.97
C ILE A 92 -0.90 0.02 16.01
N ALA A 93 -1.01 1.35 16.00
CA ALA A 93 -0.33 2.23 16.95
C ALA A 93 -0.74 1.93 18.39
N GLU A 94 -2.03 1.65 18.63
CA GLU A 94 -2.57 1.40 19.96
C GLU A 94 -2.24 0.01 20.49
N LYS A 95 -2.41 -1.04 19.68
CA LYS A 95 -2.30 -2.43 20.14
C LYS A 95 -0.90 -3.01 20.02
N ALA A 96 -0.21 -2.74 18.92
CA ALA A 96 1.12 -3.28 18.66
C ALA A 96 2.25 -2.33 19.06
N LYS A 97 1.94 -1.04 19.29
CA LYS A 97 2.91 0.02 19.63
C LYS A 97 4.05 0.15 18.61
N LEU A 98 3.79 -0.22 17.35
CA LEU A 98 4.76 -0.16 16.25
C LEU A 98 4.84 1.23 15.60
N LEU A 99 3.90 2.11 15.91
CA LEU A 99 3.81 3.47 15.39
C LEU A 99 3.62 4.45 16.56
N PRO A 100 4.13 5.68 16.45
CA PRO A 100 3.84 6.72 17.43
C PRO A 100 2.34 7.04 17.45
N ALA A 101 1.80 7.41 18.61
CA ALA A 101 0.36 7.70 18.77
C ALA A 101 -0.10 8.87 17.89
N ASP A 102 0.79 9.78 17.52
CA ASP A 102 0.54 10.93 16.65
C ASP A 102 1.03 10.72 15.20
N TRP A 103 1.13 9.46 14.75
CA TRP A 103 1.58 9.09 13.39
C TRP A 103 0.90 9.90 12.28
N GLN A 104 -0.38 10.26 12.46
CA GLN A 104 -1.17 10.97 11.47
C GLN A 104 -0.62 12.38 11.17
N LYS A 105 0.14 12.97 12.10
CA LYS A 105 0.79 14.28 11.95
C LYS A 105 2.16 14.20 11.27
N LYS A 106 2.71 12.99 11.07
CA LYS A 106 4.07 12.80 10.55
C LYS A 106 4.23 13.33 9.12
N PHE A 107 3.19 13.26 8.30
CA PHE A 107 3.18 13.76 6.93
C PHE A 107 2.00 14.73 6.69
N PRO A 108 2.09 15.60 5.67
CA PRO A 108 1.01 16.52 5.32
C PRO A 108 -0.33 15.82 5.04
N GLN A 109 -1.42 16.58 5.10
CA GLN A 109 -2.77 16.10 4.78
C GLN A 109 -3.16 14.86 5.58
N ASN A 110 -2.88 14.86 6.89
CA ASN A 110 -3.18 13.73 7.79
C ASN A 110 -2.57 12.41 7.31
N SER A 111 -1.34 12.45 6.79
CA SER A 111 -0.66 11.31 6.17
C SER A 111 -1.47 10.64 5.05
N THR A 112 -2.27 11.43 4.31
CA THR A 112 -3.15 10.96 3.23
C THR A 112 -2.72 11.60 1.90
N PRO A 113 -1.82 10.96 1.13
CA PRO A 113 -1.25 11.55 -0.09
C PRO A 113 -2.21 11.58 -1.29
N TYR A 114 -3.31 10.83 -1.23
CA TYR A 114 -4.37 10.82 -2.25
C TYR A 114 -5.72 10.54 -1.59
N THR A 115 -6.81 10.90 -2.28
CA THR A 115 -8.18 10.62 -1.83
C THR A 115 -8.97 9.89 -2.92
N SER A 116 -10.12 9.35 -2.54
CA SER A 116 -11.07 8.72 -3.45
C SER A 116 -12.49 8.97 -2.95
N THR A 117 -13.48 8.37 -3.59
CA THR A 117 -14.89 8.46 -3.18
C THR A 117 -15.64 7.17 -3.50
N ILE A 118 -16.87 7.05 -3.00
CA ILE A 118 -17.75 5.92 -3.29
C ILE A 118 -18.66 6.27 -4.46
N VAL A 119 -18.68 5.38 -5.46
CA VAL A 119 -19.54 5.49 -6.64
C VAL A 119 -20.25 4.17 -6.90
N PHE A 120 -21.31 4.20 -7.71
CA PHE A 120 -21.95 2.98 -8.19
C PHE A 120 -21.34 2.55 -9.52
N LEU A 121 -20.89 1.30 -9.58
CA LEU A 121 -20.60 0.63 -10.84
C LEU A 121 -21.82 -0.20 -11.25
N VAL A 122 -22.36 0.08 -12.44
CA VAL A 122 -23.54 -0.61 -12.98
C VAL A 122 -23.20 -1.36 -14.26
N ARG A 123 -24.01 -2.36 -14.61
CA ARG A 123 -23.89 -3.06 -15.91
C ARG A 123 -24.22 -2.13 -17.06
N LYS A 124 -23.68 -2.44 -18.25
CA LYS A 124 -23.91 -1.70 -19.50
C LYS A 124 -25.40 -1.41 -19.71
N GLY A 125 -25.72 -0.16 -20.05
CA GLY A 125 -27.09 0.31 -20.29
C GLY A 125 -27.89 0.66 -19.02
N ASN A 126 -27.35 0.43 -17.82
CA ASN A 126 -28.00 0.70 -16.54
C ASN A 126 -29.45 0.15 -16.48
N PRO A 127 -29.63 -1.18 -16.59
CA PRO A 127 -30.97 -1.79 -16.75
C PRO A 127 -31.89 -1.60 -15.54
N LYS A 128 -31.33 -1.24 -14.37
CA LYS A 128 -32.07 -0.96 -13.15
C LYS A 128 -32.29 0.54 -12.91
N GLY A 129 -31.81 1.40 -13.81
CA GLY A 129 -31.98 2.84 -13.73
C GLY A 129 -31.38 3.48 -12.47
N ILE A 130 -30.29 2.92 -11.93
CA ILE A 130 -29.64 3.40 -10.71
C ILE A 130 -28.96 4.74 -10.98
N LYS A 131 -29.36 5.78 -10.25
CA LYS A 131 -28.80 7.12 -10.35
C LYS A 131 -28.38 7.67 -9.00
N ASP A 132 -29.06 7.26 -7.93
CA ASP A 132 -28.75 7.71 -6.58
C ASP A 132 -29.01 6.61 -5.53
N TRP A 133 -28.63 6.85 -4.28
CA TRP A 133 -28.72 5.90 -3.16
C TRP A 133 -30.17 5.45 -2.87
N GLY A 134 -31.18 6.25 -3.21
CA GLY A 134 -32.58 5.82 -3.09
C GLY A 134 -32.96 4.70 -4.06
N ASP A 135 -32.21 4.54 -5.16
CA ASP A 135 -32.48 3.51 -6.15
C ASP A 135 -31.98 2.13 -5.72
N ILE A 136 -30.93 2.07 -4.89
CA ILE A 136 -30.30 0.80 -4.52
C ILE A 136 -31.11 -0.01 -3.49
N VAL A 137 -32.09 0.61 -2.83
CA VAL A 137 -32.99 -0.05 -1.88
C VAL A 137 -34.32 -0.50 -2.51
N LYS A 138 -34.51 -0.28 -3.81
CA LYS A 138 -35.74 -0.66 -4.52
C LYS A 138 -35.87 -2.19 -4.62
N PRO A 139 -37.11 -2.73 -4.62
CA PRO A 139 -37.34 -4.15 -4.84
C PRO A 139 -36.68 -4.64 -6.14
N GLY A 140 -36.03 -5.81 -6.08
CA GLY A 140 -35.37 -6.42 -7.24
C GLY A 140 -34.03 -5.79 -7.64
N VAL A 141 -33.43 -4.95 -6.78
CA VAL A 141 -32.03 -4.53 -6.86
C VAL A 141 -31.20 -5.31 -5.83
N GLU A 142 -30.13 -5.96 -6.30
CA GLU A 142 -29.18 -6.67 -5.44
C GLU A 142 -27.86 -5.90 -5.40
N ILE A 143 -27.39 -5.61 -4.19
CA ILE A 143 -26.19 -4.81 -3.93
C ILE A 143 -25.01 -5.75 -3.65
N ILE A 144 -23.89 -5.49 -4.33
CA ILE A 144 -22.61 -6.14 -4.01
C ILE A 144 -21.76 -5.12 -3.24
N THR A 145 -21.51 -5.39 -1.96
CA THR A 145 -20.62 -4.59 -1.11
C THR A 145 -19.80 -5.50 -0.20
N PRO A 146 -18.53 -5.18 0.10
CA PRO A 146 -17.69 -6.02 0.96
C PRO A 146 -18.14 -6.01 2.43
N ASN A 147 -17.52 -6.88 3.25
CA ASN A 147 -17.80 -6.99 4.68
C ASN A 147 -17.13 -5.86 5.51
N PRO A 148 -17.88 -5.04 6.27
CA PRO A 148 -17.31 -3.94 7.07
C PRO A 148 -16.44 -4.39 8.25
N LYS A 149 -16.46 -5.68 8.64
CA LYS A 149 -15.61 -6.24 9.70
C LYS A 149 -14.16 -6.51 9.24
N THR A 150 -13.92 -6.54 7.93
CA THR A 150 -12.61 -6.82 7.35
C THR A 150 -12.16 -5.75 6.36
N SER A 151 -13.08 -5.06 5.70
CA SER A 151 -12.77 -4.08 4.65
C SER A 151 -12.95 -2.63 5.13
N GLY A 152 -11.99 -1.76 4.81
CA GLY A 152 -12.13 -0.32 4.96
C GLY A 152 -13.07 0.30 3.92
N GLY A 153 -13.01 -0.15 2.67
CA GLY A 153 -13.94 0.28 1.62
C GLY A 153 -15.40 -0.02 1.99
N ALA A 154 -15.67 -1.17 2.64
CA ALA A 154 -17.02 -1.48 3.14
C ALA A 154 -17.52 -0.49 4.21
N ARG A 155 -16.63 -0.02 5.10
CA ARG A 155 -16.98 1.00 6.10
C ARG A 155 -17.25 2.34 5.43
N TRP A 156 -16.46 2.72 4.42
CA TRP A 156 -16.73 3.91 3.60
C TRP A 156 -18.06 3.80 2.84
N ASN A 157 -18.39 2.66 2.23
CA ASN A 157 -19.68 2.43 1.58
C ASN A 157 -20.84 2.64 2.55
N TYR A 158 -20.74 2.06 3.75
CA TYR A 158 -21.75 2.19 4.78
C TYR A 158 -21.94 3.64 5.23
N LEU A 159 -20.84 4.34 5.52
CA LEU A 159 -20.87 5.73 5.97
C LEU A 159 -21.42 6.66 4.89
N ALA A 160 -21.11 6.41 3.61
CA ALA A 160 -21.67 7.18 2.50
C ALA A 160 -23.19 6.99 2.39
N ALA A 161 -23.67 5.74 2.47
CA ALA A 161 -25.10 5.44 2.47
C ALA A 161 -25.82 6.06 3.67
N TRP A 162 -25.24 5.94 4.87
CA TRP A 162 -25.79 6.54 6.08
C TRP A 162 -25.86 8.06 5.94
N ALA A 163 -24.77 8.71 5.51
CA ALA A 163 -24.70 10.16 5.40
C ALA A 163 -25.77 10.68 4.43
N TRP A 164 -25.92 10.05 3.27
CA TRP A 164 -26.98 10.38 2.31
C TRP A 164 -28.37 10.20 2.93
N ALA A 165 -28.63 9.07 3.60
CA ALA A 165 -29.93 8.77 4.20
C ALA A 165 -30.30 9.77 5.32
N LYS A 166 -29.31 10.26 6.07
CA LYS A 166 -29.49 11.27 7.11
C LYS A 166 -29.83 12.66 6.54
N HIS A 167 -29.52 12.92 5.28
CA HIS A 167 -29.77 14.21 4.61
C HIS A 167 -31.03 14.19 3.72
N GLN A 168 -31.78 13.09 3.73
CA GLN A 168 -33.12 13.04 3.16
C GLN A 168 -34.13 13.65 4.14
#